data_AF-A0A6P8Y9V8-F1
#
_entry.id   AF-A0A6P8Y9V8-F1
#
_cell.length_a   1.000
_cell.length_b   1.000
_cell.length_c   1.000
_cell.angle_alpha   90.00
_cell.angle_beta   90.00
_cell.angle_gamma   90.00
#
_symmetry.space_group_name_H-M   'P 1'
#
loop_
_entity.id
_entity.type
_entity.pdbx_description
1 polymer ?
#
loop_
_entity_poly.entity_id
_entity_poly.type
_entity_poly.pdbx_seq_one_letter_code
_entity_poly.pdbx_strand_id
1 'polypeptide(L)'
;MLVGKVLVPVHNPSEAVLVLLLSYYIFNISYHPKLHSSLEFFQRFFLQVNPPQGTKRAKKKRTTDPIDSKVKALASKLSSFSWSV
;
A
#
# COMPACT_ATOMS: atom_id res chain seq x y z
N MET A 1 8.16 10.60 14.51
CA MET A 1 7.17 9.52 14.66
C MET A 1 6.05 10.06 15.52
N LEU A 2 4.80 9.87 15.14
CA LEU A 2 3.67 10.21 16.02
C LEU A 2 3.77 9.31 17.27
N VAL A 3 3.94 9.91 18.43
CA VAL A 3 3.98 9.20 19.72
C VAL A 3 2.58 9.29 20.31
N GLY A 4 1.80 8.21 20.22
CA GLY A 4 0.44 8.12 20.74
C GLY A 4 -0.60 7.62 19.73
N LYS A 5 -1.82 7.32 20.21
CA LYS A 5 -2.97 6.99 19.35
C LYS A 5 -3.63 8.31 18.93
N VAL A 6 -3.59 8.61 17.64
CA VAL A 6 -4.28 9.77 17.05
C VAL A 6 -5.57 9.28 16.40
N LEU A 7 -6.72 9.81 16.83
CA LEU A 7 -7.99 9.62 16.16
C LEU A 7 -8.15 10.72 15.10
N VAL A 8 -8.35 10.32 13.85
CA VAL A 8 -8.65 11.25 12.76
C VAL A 8 -10.15 11.20 12.49
N PRO A 9 -10.90 12.27 12.82
CA PRO A 9 -12.32 12.31 12.51
C PRO A 9 -12.53 12.37 10.99
N VAL A 10 -13.46 11.59 10.48
CA VAL A 10 -13.86 11.56 9.07
C VAL A 10 -15.38 11.54 8.98
N HIS A 11 -15.94 12.05 7.88
CA HIS A 11 -17.40 12.14 7.72
C HIS A 11 -18.01 10.84 7.21
N ASN A 12 -17.23 10.05 6.46
CA ASN A 12 -17.69 8.81 5.86
C ASN A 12 -16.57 7.74 5.79
N PRO A 13 -16.92 6.45 5.64
CA PRO A 13 -15.93 5.37 5.61
C PRO A 13 -14.94 5.46 4.42
N SER A 14 -15.37 5.99 3.28
CA SER A 14 -14.49 6.17 2.12
C SER A 14 -13.37 7.18 2.41
N GLU A 15 -13.67 8.27 3.10
CA GLU A 15 -12.67 9.24 3.57
C GLU A 15 -11.65 8.58 4.51
N ALA A 16 -12.09 7.71 5.43
CA ALA A 16 -11.15 6.97 6.29
C ALA A 16 -10.16 6.13 5.47
N VAL A 17 -10.66 5.42 4.45
CA VAL A 17 -9.81 4.60 3.57
C VAL A 17 -8.84 5.50 2.79
N LEU A 18 -9.31 6.62 2.24
CA LEU A 18 -8.46 7.56 1.52
C LEU A 18 -7.38 8.16 2.43
N VAL A 19 -7.73 8.62 3.63
CA VAL A 19 -6.78 9.16 4.62
C VAL A 19 -5.74 8.11 5.02
N LEU A 20 -6.17 6.87 5.29
CA LEU A 20 -5.26 5.77 5.61
C LEU A 20 -4.26 5.54 4.47
N LEU A 21 -4.73 5.48 3.23
CA LEU A 21 -3.88 5.17 2.08
C LEU A 21 -3.00 6.36 1.66
N LEU A 22 -3.51 7.58 1.70
CA LEU A 22 -2.75 8.78 1.34
C LEU A 22 -1.72 9.15 2.41
N SER A 23 -1.99 8.89 3.69
CA SER A 23 -1.04 9.20 4.77
C SER A 23 0.28 8.44 4.63
N TYR A 24 0.24 7.18 4.19
CA TYR A 24 1.44 6.43 3.84
C TYR A 24 2.17 7.05 2.64
N TYR A 25 1.43 7.47 1.62
CA TYR A 25 2.01 7.95 0.36
C TYR A 25 2.61 9.36 0.47
N ILE A 26 1.90 10.29 1.11
CA ILE A 26 2.27 11.69 1.24
C ILE A 26 3.25 11.88 2.41
N PHE A 27 2.94 11.33 3.58
CA PHE A 27 3.71 11.57 4.81
C PHE A 27 4.69 10.45 5.13
N ASN A 28 4.80 9.42 4.28
CA ASN A 28 5.70 8.28 4.47
C ASN A 28 5.46 7.51 5.78
N ILE A 29 4.26 7.63 6.35
CA ILE A 29 3.86 6.97 7.61
C ILE A 29 3.72 5.49 7.32
N SER A 30 4.64 4.67 7.85
CA SER A 30 4.61 3.23 7.63
C SER A 30 3.35 2.60 8.20
N TYR A 31 2.74 1.70 7.42
CA TYR A 31 1.64 0.88 7.90
C TYR A 31 2.07 -0.03 9.04
N HIS A 32 1.08 -0.48 9.80
CA HIS A 32 1.28 -1.54 10.76
C HIS A 32 1.83 -2.80 10.05
N PRO A 33 2.87 -3.48 10.57
CA PRO A 33 3.53 -4.59 9.89
C PRO A 33 2.58 -5.71 9.45
N LYS A 34 1.53 -5.99 10.23
CA LYS A 34 0.51 -7.00 9.92
C LYS A 34 -0.36 -6.66 8.70
N LEU A 35 -0.52 -5.38 8.37
CA LEU A 35 -1.43 -4.89 7.32
C LEU A 35 -0.68 -4.32 6.10
N HIS A 36 0.64 -4.17 6.20
CA HIS A 36 1.48 -3.54 5.19
C HIS A 36 1.25 -4.10 3.78
N SER A 37 1.36 -5.42 3.59
CA SER A 37 1.26 -6.03 2.26
C SER A 37 -0.12 -5.83 1.65
N SER A 38 -1.20 -5.95 2.44
CA SER A 38 -2.57 -5.74 1.93
C SER A 38 -2.80 -4.29 1.50
N LEU A 39 -2.37 -3.32 2.33
CA LEU A 39 -2.54 -1.90 2.03
C LEU A 39 -1.67 -1.46 0.84
N GLU A 40 -0.45 -1.98 0.70
CA GLU A 40 0.37 -1.76 -0.49
C GLU A 40 -0.29 -2.31 -1.76
N PHE A 41 -0.89 -3.50 -1.68
CA PHE A 41 -1.64 -4.07 -2.80
C PHE A 41 -2.81 -3.16 -3.23
N PHE A 42 -3.60 -2.64 -2.27
CA PHE A 42 -4.68 -1.69 -2.57
C PHE A 42 -4.18 -0.41 -3.25
N GLN A 43 -3.09 0.17 -2.75
CA GLN A 43 -2.54 1.39 -3.35
C GLN A 43 -2.03 1.19 -4.77
N ARG A 44 -1.43 0.04 -5.08
CA ARG A 44 -0.83 -0.24 -6.40
C ARG A 44 -1.85 -0.72 -7.42
N PHE A 45 -2.76 -1.62 -7.03
CA PHE A 45 -3.61 -2.34 -7.98
C PHE A 45 -5.05 -1.82 -8.05
N PHE A 46 -5.61 -1.30 -6.96
CA PHE A 46 -6.97 -0.78 -6.96
C PHE A 46 -7.03 0.73 -7.16
N LEU A 47 -6.22 1.49 -6.41
CA LEU A 47 -6.25 2.96 -6.46
C LEU A 47 -5.19 3.59 -7.35
N GLN A 48 -4.20 2.81 -7.77
CA GLN A 48 -3.08 3.24 -8.62
C GLN A 48 -2.32 4.49 -8.09
N VAL A 49 -2.42 4.77 -6.79
CA VAL A 49 -1.73 5.89 -6.13
C VAL A 49 -0.23 5.64 -6.10
N ASN A 50 0.15 4.41 -5.80
CA ASN A 50 1.54 3.97 -5.82
C ASN A 50 1.79 3.30 -7.18
N PRO A 51 2.84 3.68 -7.93
CA PRO A 51 3.04 3.17 -9.28
C PRO A 51 3.22 1.64 -9.28
N PRO A 52 2.87 0.94 -10.37
CA PRO A 52 3.02 -0.52 -10.46
C PRO A 52 4.47 -0.97 -10.28
N GLN A 53 5.42 -0.10 -10.64
CA GLN A 53 6.86 -0.32 -10.54
C GLN A 53 7.51 0.83 -9.77
N GLY A 54 8.59 0.52 -9.03
CA GLY A 54 9.34 1.51 -8.27
C GLY A 54 8.73 1.87 -6.91
N THR A 55 9.33 2.87 -6.28
CA THR A 55 9.08 3.30 -4.90
C THR A 55 9.39 4.78 -4.76
N LYS A 56 8.53 5.52 -4.06
CA LYS A 56 8.80 6.91 -3.65
C LYS A 56 9.83 7.02 -2.52
N ARG A 57 10.10 5.95 -1.78
CA ARG A 57 11.11 5.93 -0.72
C ARG A 57 12.50 5.94 -1.37
N ALA A 58 13.36 6.87 -0.94
CA ALA A 58 14.75 6.92 -1.34
C ALA A 58 15.39 5.52 -1.23
N LYS A 59 16.17 5.12 -2.24
CA LYS A 59 16.83 3.81 -2.29
C LYS A 59 17.65 3.63 -1.00
N LYS A 60 17.17 2.80 -0.06
CA LYS A 60 18.06 2.24 0.95
C LYS A 60 19.11 1.44 0.17
N LYS A 61 20.39 1.56 0.52
CA LYS A 61 21.56 0.95 -0.14
C LYS A 61 21.48 -0.58 -0.39
N ARG A 62 20.37 -1.26 -0.07
CA ARG A 62 20.13 -2.66 -0.38
C ARG A 62 19.41 -2.83 -1.71
N THR A 63 19.98 -3.70 -2.53
CA THR A 63 19.52 -4.30 -3.81
C THR A 63 18.23 -5.12 -3.69
N THR A 64 17.40 -4.90 -2.67
CA THR A 64 16.13 -5.60 -2.51
C THR A 64 15.02 -4.85 -3.24
N ASP A 65 14.17 -5.62 -3.92
CA ASP A 65 13.02 -5.12 -4.64
C ASP A 65 12.16 -4.21 -3.75
N PRO A 66 11.72 -3.05 -4.27
CA PRO A 66 10.94 -2.11 -3.48
C PRO A 66 9.50 -2.53 -3.22
N ILE A 67 9.02 -3.59 -3.87
CA ILE A 67 7.66 -4.11 -3.72
C ILE A 67 7.69 -5.35 -2.82
N ASP A 68 6.78 -5.41 -1.85
CA ASP A 68 6.61 -6.58 -0.99
C ASP A 68 6.38 -7.87 -1.84
N SER A 69 7.10 -8.94 -1.51
CA SER A 69 7.04 -10.20 -2.27
C SER A 69 5.66 -10.84 -2.27
N LYS A 70 4.86 -10.64 -1.21
CA LYS A 70 3.47 -11.13 -1.14
C LYS A 70 2.57 -10.37 -2.10
N VAL A 71 2.78 -9.06 -2.24
CA VAL A 71 2.05 -8.21 -3.19
C VAL A 71 2.31 -8.68 -4.61
N LYS A 72 3.57 -8.95 -4.95
CA LYS A 72 3.93 -9.52 -6.26
C LYS A 72 3.31 -10.88 -6.52
N ALA A 73 3.38 -11.78 -5.54
CA ALA A 73 2.82 -13.12 -5.66
C ALA A 73 1.31 -13.06 -5.90
N LEU A 74 0.59 -12.20 -5.17
CA LEU A 74 -0.85 -12.01 -5.37
C LEU A 74 -1.17 -11.40 -6.73
N ALA A 75 -0.43 -10.36 -7.14
CA ALA A 75 -0.59 -9.72 -8.43
C ALA A 75 -0.39 -10.71 -9.59
N SER A 76 0.65 -11.55 -9.51
CA SER A 76 0.91 -12.59 -10.52
C SER A 76 -0.19 -13.64 -10.58
N LYS A 77 -0.74 -14.05 -9.42
CA LYS A 77 -1.87 -14.99 -9.37
C LYS A 77 -3.13 -14.39 -10.01
N LEU A 78 -3.39 -13.12 -9.76
CA LEU A 78 -4.53 -12.41 -10.35
C LEU A 78 -4.37 -12.20 -11.85
N SER A 79 -3.16 -11.91 -12.35
CA SER A 79 -2.95 -11.81 -13.80
C SER A 79 -3.08 -13.15 -14.53
N SER A 80 -2.75 -14.26 -13.86
CA SER A 80 -2.97 -15.61 -14.41
C SER A 80 -4.41 -16.10 -14.26
N PHE A 81 -5.26 -15.37 -13.53
CA PHE A 81 -6.64 -15.74 -13.32
C PHE A 81 -7.46 -15.44 -14.58
N SER A 82 -7.72 -16.48 -15.36
CA SER A 82 -8.69 -16.47 -16.45
C SER A 82 -10.01 -16.95 -15.89
N TRP A 83 -11.06 -16.15 -16.04
CA TRP A 83 -12.42 -16.58 -15.72
C TRP A 83 -12.85 -17.59 -16.79
N SER A 84 -12.85 -18.88 -16.44
CA SER A 84 -13.43 -19.92 -17.29
C SER A 84 -14.94 -19.79 -17.25
N VAL A 85 -15.53 -19.15 -18.26
CA VAL A 85 -16.97 -19.28 -18.59
C VAL A 85 -17.16 -20.58 -19.36
#